data_AF-A0A3C1DST3-F1
#
_entry.id   AF-A0A3C1DST3-F1
#
_cell.length_a   1.000
_cell.length_b   1.000
_cell.length_c   1.000
_cell.angle_alpha   90.00
_cell.angle_beta   90.00
_cell.angle_gamma   90.00
#
_symmetry.space_group_name_H-M   'P 1'
#
loop_
_entity.id
_entity.type
_entity.pdbx_description
1 polymer ?
#
loop_
_entity_poly.entity_id
_entity_poly.type
_entity_poly.pdbx_seq_one_letter_code
_entity_poly.pdbx_strand_id
1 'polypeptide(L)'
;MTTRTTTAIGSTTPTAVLETAQRRRSELASCVTDVSMTLEQPHWGQVEEWLWRTGSSLRRLRHTIEEHIAQVEGPDGLHAQVLQDEPRLASRVRRLVTDHEILRDRVSAVIALSDRPCGSAPDPLIRAVRGEALLVLDLLERHRQRGADLMFEAYAQDIGGNG
;
A
#
# COMPACT_ATOMS: atom_id res chain seq x y z
N MET A 1 32.90 29.48 -27.35
CA MET A 1 31.63 29.36 -28.08
C MET A 1 31.06 27.96 -27.79
N THR A 2 30.19 27.94 -26.79
CA THR A 2 29.23 26.93 -26.31
C THR A 2 29.40 25.46 -26.73
N THR A 3 29.94 24.63 -25.84
CA THR A 3 29.67 23.18 -25.81
C THR A 3 28.39 22.96 -24.99
N ARG A 4 27.35 22.45 -25.66
CA ARG A 4 26.05 22.15 -25.06
C ARG A 4 26.07 20.68 -24.61
N THR A 5 26.21 20.47 -23.30
CA THR A 5 26.03 19.16 -22.66
C THR A 5 24.55 18.81 -22.68
N THR A 6 24.14 17.93 -23.59
CA THR A 6 22.82 17.31 -23.57
C THR A 6 22.81 16.24 -22.47
N THR A 7 22.13 16.54 -21.36
CA THR A 7 21.78 15.56 -20.33
C THR A 7 20.84 14.52 -20.93
N ALA A 8 21.30 13.26 -21.01
CA ALA A 8 20.46 12.13 -21.36
C ALA A 8 19.46 11.87 -20.23
N ILE A 9 18.17 12.06 -20.52
CA ILE A 9 17.07 11.61 -19.65
C ILE A 9 17.09 10.08 -19.70
N GLY A 10 17.33 9.44 -18.55
CA GLY A 10 17.43 8.00 -18.44
C GLY A 10 16.10 7.32 -18.75
N SER A 11 15.97 6.78 -19.96
CA SER A 11 14.86 5.91 -20.35
C SER A 11 14.92 4.63 -19.52
N THR A 12 14.04 4.50 -18.53
CA THR A 12 13.89 3.24 -17.79
C THR A 12 13.25 2.23 -18.74
N THR A 13 13.92 1.10 -19.00
CA THR A 13 13.41 0.08 -19.92
C THR A 13 12.11 -0.52 -19.38
N PRO A 14 11.15 -0.90 -20.26
CA PRO A 14 9.87 -1.50 -19.83
C PRO A 14 10.02 -2.68 -18.85
N THR A 15 11.07 -3.50 -19.02
CA THR A 15 11.40 -4.61 -18.11
C THR A 15 11.76 -4.14 -16.69
N ALA A 16 12.54 -3.08 -16.54
CA ALA A 16 12.94 -2.55 -15.23
C ALA A 16 11.76 -1.94 -14.45
N VAL A 17 10.79 -1.36 -15.16
CA VAL A 17 9.52 -0.87 -14.59
C VAL A 17 8.68 -2.03 -14.07
N LEU A 18 8.52 -3.09 -14.87
CA LEU A 18 7.77 -4.29 -14.48
C LEU A 18 8.41 -5.03 -13.30
N GLU A 19 9.73 -5.19 -13.29
CA GLU A 19 10.47 -5.81 -12.18
C GLU A 19 10.32 -5.01 -10.88
N THR A 20 10.36 -3.69 -10.97
CA THR A 20 10.16 -2.80 -9.82
C THR A 20 8.73 -2.91 -9.29
N ALA A 21 7.72 -2.95 -10.16
CA ALA A 21 6.34 -3.17 -9.78
C ALA A 21 6.11 -4.57 -9.15
N GLN A 22 6.75 -5.61 -9.70
CA GLN A 22 6.68 -6.98 -9.19
C GLN A 22 7.28 -7.07 -7.78
N ARG A 23 8.49 -6.55 -7.60
CA ARG A 23 9.20 -6.53 -6.32
C ARG A 23 8.37 -5.86 -5.22
N ARG A 24 7.77 -4.71 -5.53
CA ARG A 24 6.97 -3.94 -4.57
C ARG A 24 5.65 -4.60 -4.22
N ARG A 25 4.99 -5.24 -5.19
CA ARG A 25 3.82 -6.09 -4.90
C ARG A 25 4.19 -7.22 -3.94
N SER A 26 5.36 -7.84 -4.13
CA SER A 26 5.87 -8.85 -3.22
C SER A 26 6.21 -8.29 -1.83
N GLU A 27 6.78 -7.08 -1.76
CA GLU A 27 7.08 -6.40 -0.49
C GLU A 27 5.80 -6.07 0.29
N LEU A 28 4.78 -5.50 -0.36
CA LEU A 28 3.49 -5.24 0.27
C LEU A 28 2.79 -6.53 0.71
N ALA A 29 2.80 -7.56 -0.12
CA ALA A 29 2.25 -8.88 0.24
C ALA A 29 2.98 -9.50 1.44
N SER A 30 4.30 -9.34 1.53
CA SER A 30 5.09 -9.74 2.70
C SER A 30 4.65 -8.98 3.95
N CYS A 31 4.51 -7.65 3.90
CA CYS A 31 4.05 -6.86 5.05
C CYS A 31 2.65 -7.26 5.53
N VAL A 32 1.73 -7.54 4.59
CA VAL A 32 0.39 -8.06 4.90
C VAL A 32 0.47 -9.40 5.63
N THR A 33 1.31 -10.31 5.13
CA THR A 33 1.51 -11.63 5.72
C THR A 33 2.07 -11.51 7.14
N ASP A 34 3.05 -10.63 7.35
CA ASP A 34 3.64 -10.38 8.67
C ASP A 34 2.60 -9.86 9.68
N VAL A 35 1.73 -8.94 9.27
CA VAL A 35 0.64 -8.44 10.11
C VAL A 35 -0.32 -9.58 10.45
N SER A 36 -0.83 -10.31 9.46
CA SER A 36 -1.74 -11.45 9.67
C SER A 36 -1.16 -12.49 10.62
N MET A 37 0.08 -12.94 10.37
CA MET A 37 0.74 -13.92 11.24
C MET A 37 0.86 -13.41 12.67
N THR A 38 1.15 -12.12 12.88
CA THR A 38 1.26 -11.55 14.23
C THR A 38 -0.09 -11.53 14.94
N LEU A 39 -1.19 -11.20 14.24
CA LEU A 39 -2.53 -11.18 14.81
C LEU A 39 -3.04 -12.56 15.23
N GLU A 40 -2.57 -13.61 14.55
CA GLU A 40 -2.90 -15.02 14.80
C GLU A 40 -2.12 -15.63 15.97
N GLN A 41 -1.01 -15.01 16.39
CA GLN A 41 -0.20 -15.54 17.51
C GLN A 41 -0.98 -15.55 18.84
N PRO A 42 -0.70 -16.55 19.71
CA PRO A 42 -1.17 -16.52 21.09
C PRO A 42 -0.67 -15.28 21.83
N HIS A 43 -1.53 -14.68 22.63
CA HIS A 43 -1.24 -13.46 23.40
C HIS A 43 -1.37 -13.67 24.92
N TRP A 44 -1.87 -14.82 25.35
CA TRP A 44 -2.06 -15.16 26.77
C TRP A 44 -0.71 -15.13 27.51
N GLY A 45 -0.60 -14.28 28.54
CA GLY A 45 0.62 -14.12 29.33
C GLY A 45 1.74 -13.33 28.65
N GLN A 46 1.57 -12.88 27.40
CA GLN A 46 2.59 -12.17 26.60
C GLN A 46 1.98 -10.98 25.85
N VAL A 47 0.99 -10.30 26.45
CA VAL A 47 0.22 -9.25 25.77
C VAL A 47 1.09 -8.08 25.33
N GLU A 48 2.01 -7.62 26.17
CA GLU A 48 2.90 -6.50 25.82
C GLU A 48 3.80 -6.83 24.64
N GLU A 49 4.37 -8.04 24.61
CA GLU A 49 5.16 -8.51 23.47
C GLU A 49 4.30 -8.60 22.20
N TRP A 50 3.09 -9.15 22.31
CA TRP A 50 2.15 -9.23 21.20
C TRP A 50 1.80 -7.84 20.63
N LEU A 51 1.53 -6.86 21.51
CA LEU A 51 1.28 -5.47 21.13
C LEU A 51 2.50 -4.85 20.42
N TRP A 52 3.70 -5.04 20.98
CA TRP A 52 4.94 -4.52 20.40
C TRP A 52 5.25 -5.10 19.01
N ARG A 53 5.07 -6.42 18.84
CA ARG A 53 5.25 -7.10 17.55
C ARG A 53 4.22 -6.62 16.52
N THR A 54 2.96 -6.48 16.95
CA THR A 54 1.87 -5.99 16.09
C THR A 54 2.12 -4.55 15.65
N GLY A 55 2.50 -3.66 16.58
CA GLY A 55 2.85 -2.27 16.25
C GLY A 55 4.05 -2.18 15.32
N SER A 56 5.04 -3.06 15.49
CA SER A 56 6.23 -3.10 14.62
C SER A 56 5.91 -3.58 13.20
N SER A 57 5.09 -4.61 13.02
CA SER A 57 4.65 -5.05 11.69
C SER A 57 3.75 -4.01 11.01
N LEU A 58 2.86 -3.34 11.76
CA LEU A 58 2.05 -2.24 11.26
C LEU A 58 2.88 -1.02 10.84
N ARG A 59 3.94 -0.67 11.58
CA ARG A 59 4.89 0.39 11.17
C ARG A 59 5.61 0.05 9.87
N ARG A 60 6.02 -1.21 9.69
CA ARG A 60 6.58 -1.69 8.42
C ARG A 60 5.57 -1.57 7.28
N LEU A 61 4.33 -2.01 7.49
CA LEU A 61 3.25 -1.88 6.52
C LEU A 61 3.00 -0.40 6.16
N ARG A 62 2.97 0.50 7.14
CA ARG A 62 2.78 1.94 6.90
C ARG A 62 3.84 2.50 5.98
N HIS A 63 5.11 2.17 6.24
CA HIS A 63 6.22 2.61 5.42
C HIS A 63 6.07 2.12 3.97
N THR A 64 5.75 0.83 3.77
CA THR A 64 5.52 0.29 2.42
C THR A 64 4.32 0.93 1.71
N ILE A 65 3.27 1.29 2.43
CA ILE A 65 2.12 2.05 1.88
C ILE A 65 2.56 3.46 1.47
N GLU A 66 3.33 4.17 2.29
CA GLU A 66 3.84 5.51 1.97
C GLU A 66 4.73 5.48 0.71
N GLU A 67 5.60 4.48 0.57
CA GLU A 67 6.40 4.28 -0.64
C GLU A 67 5.54 3.95 -1.86
N HIS A 68 4.48 3.16 -1.70
CA HIS A 68 3.53 2.87 -2.77
C HIS A 68 2.83 4.15 -3.26
N ILE A 69 2.29 4.95 -2.32
CA ILE A 69 1.58 6.21 -2.60
C ILE A 69 2.48 7.18 -3.37
N ALA A 70 3.70 7.39 -2.89
CA ALA A 70 4.65 8.31 -3.52
C ALA A 70 4.93 7.98 -4.99
N GLN A 71 4.87 6.70 -5.36
CA GLN A 71 5.09 6.27 -6.73
C GLN A 71 3.86 6.36 -7.61
N VAL A 72 2.69 5.99 -7.10
CA VAL A 72 1.46 5.96 -7.91
C VAL A 72 0.86 7.35 -8.06
N GLU A 73 0.98 8.22 -7.05
CA GLU A 73 0.41 9.58 -7.05
C GLU A 73 1.41 10.68 -7.40
N GLY A 74 2.70 10.36 -7.55
CA GLY A 74 3.70 11.35 -7.95
C GLY A 74 3.35 12.04 -9.27
N PRO A 75 3.94 13.22 -9.56
CA PRO A 75 3.68 13.96 -10.80
C PRO A 75 3.92 13.14 -12.09
N ASP A 76 4.92 12.26 -12.06
CA ASP A 76 5.25 11.32 -13.13
C ASP A 76 4.77 9.88 -12.80
N GLY A 77 3.91 9.75 -11.80
CA GLY A 77 3.40 8.50 -11.26
C GLY A 77 2.35 7.86 -12.16
N LEU A 78 2.01 6.61 -11.83
CA LEU A 78 1.07 5.80 -12.61
C LEU A 78 -0.30 6.47 -12.79
N HIS A 79 -0.82 7.13 -11.76
CA HIS A 79 -2.09 7.85 -11.85
C HIS A 79 -2.03 9.00 -12.86
N ALA A 80 -0.92 9.74 -12.91
CA ALA A 80 -0.75 10.83 -13.87
C ALA A 80 -0.73 10.29 -15.31
N GLN A 81 -0.04 9.18 -15.55
CA GLN A 81 0.00 8.50 -16.85
C GLN A 81 -1.39 8.02 -17.28
N VAL A 82 -2.11 7.30 -16.40
CA VAL A 82 -3.49 6.85 -16.68
C VAL A 82 -4.43 8.03 -16.97
N LEU A 83 -4.27 9.18 -16.31
CA LEU A 83 -5.09 10.36 -16.58
C LEU A 83 -4.75 11.05 -17.91
N GLN A 84 -3.50 10.93 -18.37
CA GLN A 84 -3.07 11.42 -19.68
C GLN A 84 -3.62 10.54 -20.81
N ASP A 85 -3.50 9.22 -20.65
CA ASP A 85 -3.92 8.24 -21.66
C ASP A 85 -5.45 8.08 -21.69
N GLU A 86 -6.08 8.01 -20.52
CA GLU A 86 -7.49 7.65 -20.35
C GLU A 86 -8.23 8.62 -19.39
N PRO A 87 -8.46 9.90 -19.78
CA PRO A 87 -9.07 10.92 -18.90
C PRO A 87 -10.43 10.54 -18.31
N ARG A 88 -11.19 9.65 -18.97
CA ARG A 88 -12.48 9.11 -18.50
C ARG A 88 -12.36 8.35 -17.17
N LEU A 89 -11.16 7.89 -16.79
CA LEU A 89 -10.91 7.13 -15.56
C LEU A 89 -10.65 8.01 -14.33
N ALA A 90 -10.74 9.34 -14.46
CA ALA A 90 -10.40 10.26 -13.38
C ALA A 90 -11.17 10.05 -12.07
N SER A 91 -12.43 9.61 -12.11
CA SER A 91 -13.20 9.28 -10.91
C SER A 91 -12.66 8.05 -10.17
N ARG A 92 -12.14 7.06 -10.90
CA ARG A 92 -11.53 5.85 -10.33
C ARG A 92 -10.18 6.15 -9.70
N VAL A 93 -9.35 6.96 -10.36
CA VAL A 93 -8.09 7.45 -9.81
C VAL A 93 -8.33 8.20 -8.50
N ARG A 94 -9.28 9.15 -8.47
CA ARG A 94 -9.63 9.87 -7.22
C ARG A 94 -10.06 8.92 -6.11
N ARG A 95 -10.81 7.87 -6.43
CA ARG A 95 -11.21 6.86 -5.43
C ARG A 95 -10.01 6.13 -4.83
N LEU A 96 -8.99 5.78 -5.64
CA LEU A 96 -7.77 5.16 -5.14
C LEU A 96 -6.96 6.11 -4.24
N VAL A 97 -6.90 7.40 -4.60
CA VAL A 97 -6.28 8.43 -3.74
C VAL A 97 -6.98 8.50 -2.38
N THR A 98 -8.32 8.53 -2.37
CA THR A 98 -9.09 8.49 -1.11
C THR A 98 -8.83 7.19 -0.33
N ASP A 99 -8.67 6.04 -0.99
CA ASP A 99 -8.33 4.80 -0.30
C ASP A 99 -6.96 4.89 0.38
N HIS A 100 -5.97 5.52 -0.26
CA HIS A 100 -4.64 5.73 0.32
C HIS A 100 -4.67 6.57 1.58
N GLU A 101 -5.43 7.67 1.58
CA GLU A 101 -5.62 8.53 2.75
C GLU A 101 -6.26 7.73 3.90
N ILE A 102 -7.34 6.99 3.61
CA ILE A 102 -8.03 6.15 4.59
C ILE A 102 -7.08 5.08 5.15
N LEU A 103 -6.32 4.39 4.29
CA LEU A 103 -5.38 3.34 4.71
C LEU A 103 -4.29 3.91 5.62
N ARG A 104 -3.67 5.03 5.25
CA ARG A 104 -2.63 5.69 6.04
C ARG A 104 -3.15 6.07 7.43
N ASP A 105 -4.32 6.68 7.48
CA ASP A 105 -4.91 7.16 8.72
C ASP A 105 -5.33 5.99 9.62
N ARG A 106 -5.91 4.93 9.05
CA ARG A 106 -6.29 3.71 9.78
C ARG A 106 -5.07 2.98 10.33
N VAL A 107 -4.05 2.75 9.52
CA VAL A 107 -2.80 2.12 9.97
C VAL A 107 -2.18 2.92 11.11
N SER A 108 -2.14 4.25 10.98
CA SER A 108 -1.62 5.14 12.04
C SER A 108 -2.43 5.04 13.34
N ALA A 109 -3.76 4.93 13.24
CA ALA A 109 -4.62 4.73 14.40
C ALA A 109 -4.37 3.39 15.09
N VAL A 110 -4.16 2.30 14.34
CA VAL A 110 -3.86 0.98 14.92
C VAL A 110 -2.48 0.96 15.58
N ILE A 111 -1.47 1.61 14.97
CA ILE A 111 -0.14 1.77 15.58
C ILE A 111 -0.27 2.49 16.93
N ALA A 112 -0.95 3.63 16.95
CA ALA A 112 -1.17 4.40 18.17
C ALA A 112 -1.96 3.62 19.24
N LEU A 113 -2.85 2.71 18.82
CA LEU A 113 -3.56 1.81 19.71
C LEU A 113 -2.63 0.73 20.28
N SER A 114 -1.76 0.15 19.45
CA SER A 114 -0.78 -0.87 19.87
C SER A 114 0.30 -0.32 20.83
N ASP A 115 0.59 0.98 20.74
CA ASP A 115 1.56 1.65 21.61
C ASP A 115 0.99 2.03 22.99
N ARG A 116 -0.31 1.81 23.23
CA ARG A 116 -0.93 2.11 24.53
C ARG A 116 -0.44 1.14 25.60
N PRO A 117 -0.19 1.63 26.83
CA PRO A 117 0.16 0.76 27.94
C PRO A 117 -0.91 -0.32 28.17
N CYS A 118 -0.45 -1.56 28.34
CA CYS A 118 -1.31 -2.65 28.72
C CYS A 118 -1.72 -2.47 30.19
N GLY A 119 -3.00 -2.17 30.43
CA GLY A 119 -3.55 -2.11 31.80
C GLY A 119 -3.77 -3.50 32.41
N SER A 120 -4.40 -3.54 33.59
CA SER A 120 -4.74 -4.79 34.29
C SER A 120 -5.80 -5.65 33.59
N ALA A 121 -6.55 -5.07 32.63
CA ALA A 121 -7.55 -5.74 31.82
C ALA A 121 -7.21 -5.58 30.32
N PRO A 122 -6.38 -6.48 29.75
CA PRO A 122 -5.88 -6.34 28.38
C PRO A 122 -6.91 -6.64 27.29
N ASP A 123 -7.95 -7.42 27.58
CA ASP A 123 -8.87 -7.96 26.58
C ASP A 123 -9.53 -6.91 25.67
N PRO A 124 -10.02 -5.75 26.18
CA PRO A 124 -10.60 -4.73 25.31
C PRO A 124 -9.58 -4.13 24.33
N LEU A 125 -8.34 -3.92 24.80
CA LEU A 125 -7.25 -3.40 23.97
C LEU A 125 -6.88 -4.41 22.88
N ILE A 126 -6.73 -5.69 23.23
CA ILE A 126 -6.44 -6.76 22.26
C ILE A 126 -7.53 -6.84 21.20
N ARG A 127 -8.81 -6.83 21.61
CA ARG A 127 -9.94 -6.85 20.67
C ARG A 127 -9.94 -5.65 19.74
N ALA A 128 -9.65 -4.45 20.27
CA ALA A 128 -9.60 -3.24 19.48
C ALA A 128 -8.44 -3.25 18.47
N VAL A 129 -7.22 -3.63 18.89
CA VAL A 129 -6.05 -3.75 17.99
C VAL A 129 -6.32 -4.76 16.89
N ARG A 130 -6.80 -5.97 17.25
CA ARG A 130 -7.10 -7.02 16.27
C ARG A 130 -8.20 -6.58 15.30
N GLY A 131 -9.28 -6.00 15.82
CA GLY A 131 -10.40 -5.54 15.00
C GLY A 131 -9.97 -4.49 13.97
N GLU A 132 -9.29 -3.43 14.40
CA GLU A 132 -8.85 -2.37 13.50
C GLU A 132 -7.76 -2.86 12.53
N ALA A 133 -6.85 -3.73 12.95
CA ALA A 133 -5.85 -4.32 12.05
C ALA A 133 -6.50 -5.17 10.96
N LEU A 134 -7.52 -5.98 11.28
CA LEU A 134 -8.25 -6.76 10.28
C LEU A 134 -9.00 -5.87 9.28
N LEU A 135 -9.54 -4.74 9.74
CA LEU A 135 -10.15 -3.75 8.83
C LEU A 135 -9.13 -3.14 7.88
N VAL A 136 -7.91 -2.85 8.34
CA VAL A 136 -6.80 -2.41 7.47
C VAL A 136 -6.52 -3.46 6.38
N LEU A 137 -6.45 -4.74 6.73
CA LEU A 137 -6.19 -5.80 5.77
C LEU A 137 -7.30 -5.92 4.71
N ASP A 138 -8.57 -5.84 5.12
CA ASP A 138 -9.71 -5.82 4.18
C ASP A 138 -9.70 -4.60 3.26
N LEU A 139 -9.42 -3.40 3.80
CA LEU A 139 -9.29 -2.18 3.00
C LEU A 139 -8.18 -2.28 1.96
N LEU A 140 -7.05 -2.88 2.32
CA LEU A 140 -5.91 -3.04 1.43
C LEU A 140 -6.23 -4.02 0.29
N GLU A 141 -6.93 -5.11 0.58
CA GLU A 141 -7.38 -6.05 -0.45
C GLU A 141 -8.34 -5.37 -1.44
N ARG A 142 -9.33 -4.62 -0.93
CA ARG A 142 -10.26 -3.87 -1.77
C ARG A 142 -9.57 -2.78 -2.59
N HIS A 143 -8.56 -2.14 -2.04
CA HIS A 143 -7.74 -1.17 -2.75
C HIS A 143 -6.98 -1.86 -3.90
N ARG A 144 -6.31 -2.98 -3.61
CA ARG A 144 -5.56 -3.77 -4.60
C ARG A 144 -6.46 -4.22 -5.75
N GLN A 145 -7.65 -4.73 -5.45
CA GLN A 145 -8.60 -5.15 -6.48
C GLN A 145 -8.98 -3.97 -7.39
N ARG A 146 -9.32 -2.82 -6.81
CA ARG A 146 -9.67 -1.61 -7.59
C ARG A 146 -8.50 -1.08 -8.42
N GLY A 147 -7.26 -1.18 -7.91
CA GLY A 147 -6.06 -0.86 -8.67
C GLY A 147 -5.88 -1.79 -9.87
N ALA A 148 -6.13 -3.09 -9.71
CA ALA A 148 -6.10 -4.04 -10.82
C ALA A 148 -7.18 -3.75 -11.87
N ASP A 149 -8.40 -3.46 -11.42
CA ASP A 149 -9.51 -3.08 -12.30
C ASP A 149 -9.19 -1.82 -13.12
N LEU A 150 -8.57 -0.81 -12.49
CA LEU A 150 -8.12 0.41 -13.17
C LEU A 150 -7.10 0.09 -14.26
N MET A 151 -6.09 -0.73 -13.94
CA MET A 151 -5.03 -1.10 -14.90
C MET A 151 -5.58 -1.90 -16.07
N PHE A 152 -6.51 -2.82 -15.81
CA PHE A 152 -7.18 -3.55 -16.86
C PHE A 152 -7.98 -2.61 -17.76
N GLU A 153 -8.79 -1.71 -17.19
CA GLU A 153 -9.60 -0.78 -17.98
C GLU A 153 -8.79 0.24 -18.78
N ALA A 154 -7.59 0.60 -18.31
CA ALA A 154 -6.69 1.51 -19.00
C ALA A 154 -5.93 0.85 -20.17
N TYR A 155 -5.53 -0.43 -20.03
CA TYR A 155 -4.57 -1.04 -20.96
C TYR A 155 -5.02 -2.37 -21.59
N ALA A 156 -6.20 -2.91 -21.25
CA ALA A 156 -6.67 -4.17 -21.85
C ALA A 156 -6.94 -4.07 -23.36
N GLN A 157 -7.23 -2.87 -23.89
CA GLN A 157 -7.46 -2.67 -25.33
C GLN A 157 -6.17 -2.79 -26.16
N ASP A 158 -5.00 -2.45 -25.59
CA ASP A 158 -3.69 -2.61 -26.25
C ASP A 158 -3.21 -4.06 -26.31
N ILE A 159 -3.76 -4.96 -25.48
CA ILE A 159 -3.40 -6.39 -25.44
C ILE A 159 -4.17 -7.20 -26.50
N GLY A 160 -5.29 -6.68 -27.01
CA GLY A 160 -6.16 -7.35 -28.00
C GLY A 160 -5.99 -6.90 -29.45
N GLY A 161 -5.12 -5.92 -29.72
CA GLY A 161 -5.07 -5.16 -30.98
C GLY A 161 -4.04 -5.60 -32.03
N ASN A 162 -3.52 -6.83 -31.97
CA ASN A 162 -2.64 -7.39 -33.02
C ASN A 162 -3.41 -8.30 -34.00
N GLY A 163 -4.46 -7.75 -34.60
CA GLY A 163 -5.20 -8.35 -35.73
C GLY A 163 -4.68 -7.88 -37.07
#